data_AF-X1B6C7-F1
#
_entry.id   AF-X1B6C7-F1
#
_cell.length_a   1.000
_cell.length_b   1.000
_cell.length_c   1.000
_cell.angle_alpha   90.00
_cell.angle_beta   90.00
_cell.angle_gamma   90.00
#
_symmetry.space_group_name_H-M   'P 1'
#
loop_
_entity.id
_entity.type
_entity.pdbx_description
1 polymer ?
#
loop_
_entity_poly.entity_id
_entity_poly.type
_entity_poly.pdbx_seq_one_letter_code
_entity_poly.pdbx_strand_id
1 'polypeptide(L)'
;MSGQTVVYTAPGTGASVTFSASSTNETSLLTGDRGKAVSSRFFANSEIGTYQIIGTVIGLLDQVEFQIENTDQPISIRHTYSANNSTALPGTLLCDYTTSNCTSGADTHADAAHDFAFDSFAFYYWQYGRNGIDNDGMNIISTVHYDSGYNNAYWNGDQMVYGDGAGFPLADDVVGHELTHGVTDYTSNLFYYYQSGAINESFSDVWGEFVDLTNGAGNDDPGVRWLMGEDITGLGAIRDMSNPPAFGDPDKMTSPYYHLGDLEDLFTVPYDNGGVHTNSGVNNKAVYLMVDGGSFNGYSISALDSVSETSIIKVA
;
A
#
# COMPACT_ATOMS: atom_id res chain seq x y z
N MET A 1 18.57 12.21 -16.91
CA MET A 1 18.32 13.44 -17.69
C MET A 1 16.85 13.74 -17.54
N SER A 2 16.45 14.95 -17.12
CA SER A 2 15.02 15.33 -16.99
C SER A 2 14.42 15.68 -18.36
N GLY A 3 13.11 15.48 -18.53
CA GLY A 3 12.34 15.88 -19.72
C GLY A 3 12.59 15.07 -21.00
N GLN A 4 13.23 13.90 -20.93
CA GLN A 4 13.41 13.02 -22.08
C GLN A 4 12.19 12.12 -22.29
N THR A 5 11.80 11.90 -23.55
CA THR A 5 10.70 10.97 -23.85
C THR A 5 11.21 9.53 -23.85
N VAL A 6 10.62 8.71 -22.98
CA VAL A 6 10.79 7.26 -22.93
C VAL A 6 9.56 6.60 -23.51
N VAL A 7 9.76 5.67 -24.43
CA VAL A 7 8.70 4.84 -25.03
C VAL A 7 8.88 3.41 -24.55
N TYR A 8 7.82 2.85 -23.95
CA TYR A 8 7.74 1.45 -23.59
C TYR A 8 6.87 0.73 -24.61
N THR A 9 7.40 -0.32 -25.23
CA THR A 9 6.69 -1.10 -26.25
C THR A 9 6.67 -2.58 -25.87
N ALA A 10 5.48 -3.15 -25.76
CA ALA A 10 5.23 -4.59 -25.60
C ALA A 10 4.91 -5.24 -26.96
N PRO A 11 4.99 -6.58 -27.11
CA PRO A 11 4.71 -7.23 -28.39
C PRO A 11 3.30 -6.98 -28.91
N GLY A 12 3.13 -6.87 -30.23
CA GLY A 12 1.79 -6.73 -30.84
C GLY A 12 1.00 -8.05 -30.94
N THR A 13 1.64 -9.20 -30.69
CA THR A 13 1.06 -10.54 -30.80
C THR A 13 1.65 -11.49 -29.76
N GLY A 14 0.93 -12.57 -29.43
CA GLY A 14 1.32 -13.52 -28.38
C GLY A 14 1.12 -12.93 -26.98
N ALA A 15 1.85 -13.45 -26.00
CA ALA A 15 1.87 -12.91 -24.64
C ALA A 15 2.31 -11.43 -24.66
N SER A 16 1.47 -10.56 -24.11
CA SER A 16 1.69 -9.11 -24.13
C SER A 16 0.86 -8.39 -23.06
N VAL A 17 1.00 -7.07 -23.01
CA VAL A 17 0.25 -6.16 -22.12
C VAL A 17 -0.41 -5.03 -22.88
N THR A 18 -1.45 -4.46 -22.27
CA THR A 18 -2.05 -3.18 -22.67
C THR A 18 -1.80 -2.15 -21.57
N PHE A 19 -1.13 -1.04 -21.89
CA PHE A 19 -0.89 0.05 -20.95
C PHE A 19 -2.18 0.85 -20.72
N SER A 20 -2.53 1.10 -19.45
CA SER A 20 -3.76 1.79 -19.07
C SER A 20 -3.85 3.21 -19.63
N ALA A 21 -2.72 3.94 -19.69
CA ALA A 21 -2.70 5.32 -20.16
C ALA A 21 -2.97 5.49 -21.67
N SER A 22 -2.59 4.51 -22.49
CA SER A 22 -2.73 4.58 -23.96
C SER A 22 -3.81 3.65 -24.51
N SER A 23 -4.24 2.67 -23.72
CA SER A 23 -5.08 1.55 -24.18
C SER A 23 -4.47 0.79 -25.35
N THR A 24 -3.13 0.75 -25.44
CA THR A 24 -2.39 0.02 -26.47
C THR A 24 -1.19 -0.72 -25.86
N ASN A 25 -0.47 -1.49 -26.67
CA ASN A 25 0.79 -2.15 -26.29
C ASN A 25 1.99 -1.20 -26.26
N GLU A 26 1.78 0.12 -26.34
CA GLU A 26 2.83 1.13 -26.30
C GLU A 26 2.42 2.30 -25.40
N THR A 27 3.35 2.87 -24.63
CA THR A 27 3.11 4.10 -23.88
C THR A 27 4.35 4.99 -23.88
N SER A 28 4.15 6.31 -23.87
CA SER A 28 5.23 7.31 -23.92
C SER A 28 5.12 8.30 -22.77
N LEU A 29 6.22 8.51 -22.05
CA LEU A 29 6.27 9.36 -20.86
C LEU A 29 7.55 10.19 -20.84
N LEU A 30 7.55 11.26 -20.05
CA LEU A 30 8.75 12.05 -19.81
C LEU A 30 9.49 11.52 -18.58
N THR A 31 10.82 11.54 -18.63
CA THR A 31 11.64 11.33 -17.45
C THR A 31 11.46 12.49 -16.47
N GLY A 32 11.28 12.19 -15.19
CA GLY A 32 11.27 13.20 -14.12
C GLY A 32 12.64 13.81 -13.84
N ASP A 33 12.74 14.64 -12.80
CA ASP A 33 13.96 15.40 -12.45
C ASP A 33 15.16 14.51 -12.13
N ARG A 34 14.90 13.28 -11.68
CA ARG A 34 15.92 12.26 -11.42
C ARG A 34 16.23 11.38 -12.63
N GLY A 35 15.65 11.67 -13.80
CA GLY A 35 15.87 10.92 -15.04
C GLY A 35 15.19 9.56 -15.11
N LYS A 36 14.26 9.26 -14.19
CA LYS A 36 13.46 8.03 -14.18
C LYS A 36 12.17 8.26 -14.97
N ALA A 37 11.73 7.24 -15.68
CA ALA A 37 10.41 7.11 -16.27
C ALA A 37 9.79 5.82 -15.73
N VAL A 38 8.50 5.85 -15.40
CA VAL A 38 7.74 4.72 -14.83
C VAL A 38 6.43 4.65 -15.57
N SER A 39 6.15 3.55 -16.27
CA SER A 39 4.91 3.39 -17.04
C SER A 39 3.70 3.41 -16.11
N SER A 40 2.54 3.78 -16.66
CA SER A 40 1.26 3.51 -16.01
C SER A 40 1.08 2.00 -15.79
N ARG A 41 0.08 1.63 -14.99
CA ARG A 41 -0.39 0.24 -14.92
C ARG A 41 -0.61 -0.35 -16.30
N PHE A 42 -0.40 -1.64 -16.42
CA PHE A 42 -0.66 -2.38 -17.65
C PHE A 42 -1.33 -3.71 -17.32
N PHE A 43 -2.11 -4.21 -18.27
CA PHE A 43 -2.89 -5.43 -18.11
C PHE A 43 -2.37 -6.50 -19.06
N ALA A 44 -1.99 -7.66 -18.52
CA ALA A 44 -1.66 -8.83 -19.30
C ALA A 44 -2.85 -9.27 -20.15
N ASN A 45 -2.59 -9.70 -21.39
CA ASN A 45 -3.59 -10.42 -22.18
C ASN A 45 -3.69 -11.89 -21.74
N SER A 46 -4.62 -12.65 -22.32
CA SER A 46 -4.86 -14.05 -21.99
C SER A 46 -3.83 -15.04 -22.54
N GLU A 47 -2.84 -14.57 -23.30
CA GLU A 47 -1.83 -15.44 -23.91
C GLU A 47 -0.70 -15.69 -22.90
N ILE A 48 -0.55 -16.95 -22.47
CA ILE A 48 0.49 -17.37 -21.53
C ILE A 48 1.85 -17.39 -22.24
N GLY A 49 2.88 -16.89 -21.56
CA GLY A 49 4.26 -16.97 -22.03
C GLY A 49 5.12 -15.79 -21.62
N THR A 50 6.41 -15.90 -21.90
CA THR A 50 7.40 -14.88 -21.64
C THR A 50 7.54 -13.91 -22.81
N TYR A 51 7.70 -12.63 -22.51
CA TYR A 51 7.93 -11.57 -23.49
C TYR A 51 8.79 -10.45 -22.91
N GLN A 52 9.21 -9.53 -23.78
CA GLN A 52 9.97 -8.36 -23.40
C GLN A 52 9.13 -7.10 -23.58
N ILE A 53 9.13 -6.22 -22.58
CA ILE A 53 8.81 -4.81 -22.78
C ILE A 53 10.13 -4.09 -23.06
N ILE A 54 10.19 -3.33 -24.14
CA ILE A 54 11.39 -2.58 -24.55
C ILE A 54 11.18 -1.12 -24.20
N GLY A 55 12.05 -0.58 -23.34
CA GLY A 55 12.13 0.84 -23.04
C GLY A 55 13.19 1.52 -23.92
N THR A 56 12.80 2.52 -24.69
CA THR A 56 13.70 3.32 -25.54
C THR A 56 13.59 4.80 -25.20
N VAL A 57 14.71 5.53 -25.28
CA VAL A 57 14.70 6.99 -25.18
C VAL A 57 14.76 7.55 -26.59
N ILE A 58 13.82 8.43 -26.95
CA ILE A 58 13.80 9.02 -28.29
C ILE A 58 15.13 9.72 -28.57
N GLY A 59 15.81 9.30 -29.65
CA GLY A 59 17.10 9.86 -30.07
C GLY A 59 18.33 9.14 -29.51
N LEU A 60 18.16 8.11 -28.67
CA LEU A 60 19.25 7.20 -28.26
C LEU A 60 19.09 5.84 -28.94
N LEU A 61 20.21 5.15 -29.13
CA LEU A 61 20.23 3.79 -29.69
C LEU A 61 20.12 2.70 -28.62
N ASP A 62 20.44 3.03 -27.37
CA ASP A 62 20.38 2.08 -26.27
C ASP A 62 18.93 1.79 -25.87
N GLN A 63 18.67 0.53 -25.54
CA GLN A 63 17.37 0.05 -25.06
C GLN A 63 17.53 -0.69 -23.75
N VAL A 64 16.47 -0.65 -22.94
CA VAL A 64 16.34 -1.48 -21.74
C VAL A 64 15.26 -2.52 -22.00
N GLU A 65 15.56 -3.77 -21.67
CA GLU A 65 14.63 -4.89 -21.84
C GLU A 65 14.13 -5.36 -20.48
N PHE A 66 12.82 -5.38 -20.30
CA PHE A 66 12.15 -5.93 -19.13
C PHE A 66 11.57 -7.28 -19.49
N GLN A 67 12.06 -8.35 -18.89
CA GLN A 67 11.51 -9.70 -19.06
C GLN A 67 10.26 -9.85 -18.22
N ILE A 68 9.13 -10.16 -18.86
CA ILE A 68 7.82 -10.33 -18.22
C ILE A 68 7.26 -11.70 -18.63
N GLU A 69 6.40 -12.27 -17.77
CA GLU A 69 5.70 -13.52 -18.04
C GLU A 69 4.21 -13.37 -17.74
N ASN A 70 3.37 -13.70 -18.71
CA ASN A 70 1.96 -13.96 -18.45
C ASN A 70 1.84 -15.41 -17.97
N THR A 71 1.48 -15.62 -16.71
CA THR A 71 1.30 -16.95 -16.12
C THR A 71 -0.17 -17.26 -15.86
N ASP A 72 -0.50 -18.55 -15.83
CA ASP A 72 -1.79 -19.07 -15.36
C ASP A 72 -1.74 -19.39 -13.85
N GLN A 73 -0.73 -18.88 -13.14
CA GLN A 73 -0.69 -19.07 -11.69
C GLN A 73 -1.81 -18.24 -11.07
N PRO A 74 -2.63 -18.82 -10.18
CA PRO A 74 -3.60 -18.05 -9.42
C PRO A 74 -2.82 -17.13 -8.48
N ILE A 75 -2.49 -15.94 -8.98
CA ILE A 75 -2.32 -14.74 -8.18
C ILE A 75 -3.52 -14.70 -7.22
N SER A 76 -3.29 -14.43 -5.94
CA SER A 76 -4.31 -14.47 -4.88
C SER A 76 -5.69 -14.03 -5.41
N ILE A 77 -6.67 -14.92 -5.30
CA ILE A 77 -8.01 -14.65 -5.79
C ILE A 77 -8.68 -13.64 -4.85
N ARG A 78 -8.57 -12.38 -5.24
CA ARG A 78 -9.23 -11.22 -4.64
C ARG A 78 -10.75 -11.37 -4.73
N HIS A 79 -11.45 -11.18 -3.61
CA HIS A 79 -12.90 -11.13 -3.53
C HIS A 79 -13.34 -9.92 -2.73
N THR A 80 -14.28 -9.14 -3.26
CA THR A 80 -14.88 -8.01 -2.54
C THR A 80 -16.34 -8.27 -2.26
N TYR A 81 -16.73 -8.06 -1.01
CA TYR A 81 -18.07 -8.26 -0.49
C TYR A 81 -18.63 -6.95 0.06
N SER A 82 -19.95 -6.90 0.21
CA SER A 82 -20.65 -5.86 0.97
C SER A 82 -21.34 -6.48 2.17
N ALA A 83 -21.11 -5.90 3.35
CA ALA A 83 -21.84 -6.23 4.57
C ALA A 83 -23.25 -5.59 4.59
N ASN A 84 -23.61 -4.79 3.58
CA ASN A 84 -24.92 -4.15 3.42
C ASN A 84 -25.36 -3.33 4.65
N ASN A 85 -24.44 -2.57 5.25
CA ASN A 85 -24.63 -1.82 6.49
C ASN A 85 -25.00 -2.71 7.71
N SER A 86 -24.61 -3.99 7.66
CA SER A 86 -24.70 -4.94 8.78
C SER A 86 -23.30 -5.26 9.31
N THR A 87 -23.22 -6.04 10.39
CA THR A 87 -21.96 -6.54 10.97
C THR A 87 -21.65 -7.99 10.58
N ALA A 88 -22.48 -8.62 9.74
CA ALA A 88 -22.26 -9.99 9.28
C ALA A 88 -21.19 -10.03 8.17
N LEU A 89 -20.12 -10.79 8.42
CA LEU A 89 -18.99 -10.96 7.51
C LEU A 89 -18.96 -12.36 6.85
N PRO A 90 -18.46 -12.51 5.61
CA PRO A 90 -17.98 -11.43 4.73
C PRO A 90 -19.12 -10.64 4.07
N GLY A 91 -20.37 -11.11 4.18
CA GLY A 91 -21.53 -10.48 3.57
C GLY A 91 -21.86 -11.04 2.18
N THR A 92 -22.32 -10.19 1.27
CA THR A 92 -22.72 -10.57 -0.09
C THR A 92 -21.58 -10.30 -1.06
N LEU A 93 -21.17 -11.30 -1.84
CA LEU A 93 -20.13 -11.14 -2.86
C LEU A 93 -20.59 -10.13 -3.91
N LEU A 94 -19.76 -9.11 -4.16
CA LEU A 94 -19.97 -8.13 -5.23
C LEU A 94 -19.22 -8.54 -6.49
N CYS A 95 -17.96 -8.93 -6.32
CA CYS A 95 -17.03 -9.16 -7.43
C CYS A 95 -15.84 -10.02 -6.99
N ASP A 96 -15.17 -10.63 -7.96
CA ASP A 96 -13.97 -11.43 -7.76
C ASP A 96 -12.87 -11.04 -8.77
N TYR A 97 -11.76 -11.76 -8.75
CA TYR A 97 -10.61 -11.52 -9.62
C TYR A 97 -10.94 -11.51 -11.14
N THR A 98 -12.08 -12.05 -11.56
CA THR A 98 -12.49 -12.05 -12.99
C THR A 98 -13.03 -10.70 -13.46
N THR A 99 -13.34 -9.79 -12.53
CA THR A 99 -13.87 -8.46 -12.80
C THR A 99 -12.85 -7.40 -12.38
N SER A 100 -12.19 -6.76 -13.35
CA SER A 100 -11.03 -5.89 -13.05
C SER A 100 -11.36 -4.73 -12.11
N ASN A 101 -12.48 -4.03 -12.34
CA ASN A 101 -12.89 -2.82 -11.61
C ASN A 101 -14.15 -3.07 -10.78
N CYS A 102 -14.31 -4.27 -10.24
CA CYS A 102 -15.45 -4.70 -9.43
C CYS A 102 -16.84 -4.29 -10.00
N THR A 103 -17.40 -3.16 -9.55
CA THR A 103 -18.73 -2.64 -9.91
C THR A 103 -18.74 -1.60 -11.03
N SER A 104 -17.57 -1.24 -11.57
CA SER A 104 -17.42 -0.27 -12.68
C SER A 104 -18.00 1.12 -12.37
N GLY A 105 -17.74 1.61 -11.16
CA GLY A 105 -18.11 2.94 -10.67
C GLY A 105 -19.47 3.04 -10.00
N ALA A 106 -20.21 1.93 -9.87
CA ALA A 106 -21.51 1.92 -9.18
C ALA A 106 -21.35 2.01 -7.65
N ASP A 107 -20.25 1.48 -7.13
CA ASP A 107 -19.87 1.47 -5.72
C ASP A 107 -18.36 1.76 -5.63
N THR A 108 -18.03 3.01 -5.36
CA THR A 108 -16.63 3.47 -5.32
C THR A 108 -15.84 2.86 -4.16
N HIS A 109 -16.51 2.51 -3.05
CA HIS A 109 -15.85 1.87 -1.91
C HIS A 109 -15.44 0.44 -2.28
N ALA A 110 -16.36 -0.32 -2.90
CA ALA A 110 -16.06 -1.67 -3.37
C ALA A 110 -14.97 -1.68 -4.45
N ASP A 111 -15.03 -0.75 -5.41
CA ASP A 111 -14.04 -0.66 -6.49
C ASP A 111 -12.64 -0.36 -5.94
N ALA A 112 -12.52 0.62 -5.05
CA ALA A 112 -11.23 0.99 -4.45
C ALA A 112 -10.67 -0.13 -3.55
N ALA A 113 -11.50 -0.71 -2.67
CA ALA A 113 -11.09 -1.86 -1.84
C ALA A 113 -10.66 -3.07 -2.67
N HIS A 114 -11.22 -3.24 -3.88
CA HIS A 114 -10.84 -4.28 -4.81
C HIS A 114 -9.48 -3.95 -5.45
N ASP A 115 -9.34 -2.77 -6.02
CA ASP A 115 -8.13 -2.38 -6.75
C ASP A 115 -6.91 -2.31 -5.82
N PHE A 116 -7.01 -1.61 -4.68
CA PHE A 116 -5.90 -1.43 -3.75
C PHE A 116 -5.50 -2.72 -3.02
N ALA A 117 -6.44 -3.65 -2.80
CA ALA A 117 -6.09 -4.96 -2.26
C ALA A 117 -5.24 -5.78 -3.25
N PHE A 118 -5.47 -5.63 -4.56
CA PHE A 118 -4.61 -6.24 -5.57
C PHE A 118 -3.27 -5.52 -5.70
N ASP A 119 -3.23 -4.19 -5.61
CA ASP A 119 -1.97 -3.45 -5.63
C ASP A 119 -1.07 -3.83 -4.46
N SER A 120 -1.66 -3.97 -3.27
CA SER A 120 -0.98 -4.45 -2.08
C SER A 120 -0.44 -5.87 -2.27
N PHE A 121 -1.25 -6.79 -2.82
CA PHE A 121 -0.78 -8.13 -3.19
C PHE A 121 0.39 -8.05 -4.17
N ALA A 122 0.24 -7.27 -5.25
CA ALA A 122 1.20 -7.17 -6.33
C ALA A 122 2.53 -6.60 -5.82
N PHE A 123 2.47 -5.63 -4.91
CA PHE A 123 3.65 -5.09 -4.23
C PHE A 123 4.41 -6.20 -3.49
N TYR A 124 3.73 -6.97 -2.62
CA TYR A 124 4.36 -8.09 -1.90
C TYR A 124 4.91 -9.17 -2.84
N TYR A 125 4.16 -9.52 -3.88
CA TYR A 125 4.54 -10.56 -4.82
C TYR A 125 5.73 -10.15 -5.69
N TRP A 126 5.67 -8.99 -6.35
CA TRP A 126 6.69 -8.59 -7.31
C TRP A 126 7.96 -8.06 -6.64
N GLN A 127 7.84 -7.38 -5.49
CA GLN A 127 9.02 -6.83 -4.81
C GLN A 127 9.70 -7.82 -3.88
N TYR A 128 8.94 -8.74 -3.29
CA TYR A 128 9.45 -9.64 -2.25
C TYR A 128 9.24 -11.13 -2.54
N GLY A 129 8.59 -11.48 -3.66
CA GLY A 129 8.30 -12.88 -3.99
C GLY A 129 7.28 -13.52 -3.06
N ARG A 130 6.52 -12.73 -2.28
CA ARG A 130 5.56 -13.24 -1.30
C ARG A 130 4.22 -13.52 -1.97
N ASN A 131 3.74 -14.77 -1.91
CA ASN A 131 2.44 -15.13 -2.49
C ASN A 131 1.28 -14.90 -1.50
N GLY A 132 0.80 -13.65 -1.43
CA GLY A 132 -0.36 -13.29 -0.61
C GLY A 132 -0.07 -13.15 0.88
N ILE A 133 -1.14 -13.10 1.68
CA ILE A 133 -1.08 -12.82 3.13
C ILE A 133 -0.30 -13.91 3.88
N ASP A 134 -0.44 -15.19 3.51
CA ASP A 134 0.17 -16.34 4.17
C ASP A 134 1.44 -16.89 3.48
N ASN A 135 1.82 -16.28 2.35
CA ASN A 135 2.86 -16.78 1.44
C ASN A 135 2.54 -18.13 0.75
N ASP A 136 1.28 -18.58 0.77
CA ASP A 136 0.80 -19.81 0.13
C ASP A 136 -0.44 -19.57 -0.75
N GLY A 137 -0.73 -18.30 -1.08
CA GLY A 137 -1.82 -17.92 -1.98
C GLY A 137 -3.18 -17.81 -1.29
N MET A 138 -3.23 -17.50 0.01
CA MET A 138 -4.47 -17.18 0.71
C MET A 138 -5.31 -16.17 -0.09
N ASN A 139 -6.60 -16.44 -0.19
CA ASN A 139 -7.57 -15.53 -0.79
C ASN A 139 -7.58 -14.20 -0.04
N ILE A 140 -7.49 -13.11 -0.79
CA ILE A 140 -7.64 -11.76 -0.25
C ILE A 140 -9.12 -11.41 -0.26
N ILE A 141 -9.70 -11.26 0.92
CA ILE A 141 -11.12 -10.93 1.11
C ILE A 141 -11.21 -9.51 1.67
N SER A 142 -11.96 -8.66 0.98
CA SER A 142 -12.33 -7.31 1.40
C SER A 142 -13.83 -7.24 1.63
N THR A 143 -14.29 -6.67 2.74
CA THR A 143 -15.71 -6.36 2.97
C THR A 143 -15.92 -4.87 3.21
N VAL A 144 -16.68 -4.23 2.33
CA VAL A 144 -17.09 -2.82 2.47
C VAL A 144 -18.49 -2.71 3.08
N HIS A 145 -18.92 -1.48 3.40
CA HIS A 145 -20.23 -1.19 3.99
C HIS A 145 -20.50 -1.94 5.29
N TYR A 146 -19.45 -2.07 6.13
CA TYR A 146 -19.55 -2.69 7.45
C TYR A 146 -20.18 -1.73 8.45
N ASP A 147 -21.29 -2.17 9.05
CA ASP A 147 -22.10 -1.42 10.02
C ASP A 147 -22.55 -0.04 9.49
N SER A 148 -23.36 0.70 10.26
CA SER A 148 -23.88 2.00 9.84
C SER A 148 -23.02 3.14 10.40
N GLY A 149 -22.30 3.84 9.52
CA GLY A 149 -21.44 4.96 9.91
C GLY A 149 -20.22 4.55 10.74
N TYR A 150 -19.76 3.31 10.57
CA TYR A 150 -18.60 2.78 11.28
C TYR A 150 -17.33 3.51 10.85
N ASN A 151 -16.70 4.18 11.81
CA ASN A 151 -15.58 5.08 11.54
C ASN A 151 -14.23 4.39 11.72
N ASN A 152 -14.03 3.25 11.06
CA ASN A 152 -12.74 2.54 11.06
C ASN A 152 -12.62 1.54 9.89
N ALA A 153 -11.40 1.07 9.66
CA ALA A 153 -11.08 -0.15 8.94
C ALA A 153 -10.33 -1.12 9.88
N TYR A 154 -10.31 -2.41 9.55
CA TYR A 154 -9.52 -3.40 10.30
C TYR A 154 -9.31 -4.71 9.53
N TRP A 155 -8.18 -5.36 9.77
CA TRP A 155 -7.98 -6.80 9.59
C TRP A 155 -8.53 -7.59 10.78
N ASN A 156 -9.28 -8.66 10.52
CA ASN A 156 -9.93 -9.44 11.58
C ASN A 156 -9.32 -10.83 11.85
N GLY A 157 -8.18 -11.15 11.21
CA GLY A 157 -7.57 -12.49 11.20
C GLY A 157 -7.86 -13.32 9.95
N ASP A 158 -8.92 -12.99 9.20
CA ASP A 158 -9.34 -13.70 7.99
C ASP A 158 -9.56 -12.76 6.77
N GLN A 159 -9.96 -11.51 6.98
CA GLN A 159 -10.30 -10.55 5.93
C GLN A 159 -10.10 -9.10 6.38
N MET A 160 -10.01 -8.18 5.41
CA MET A 160 -10.04 -6.74 5.66
C MET A 160 -11.48 -6.24 5.62
N VAL A 161 -11.83 -5.33 6.53
CA VAL A 161 -13.19 -4.83 6.72
C VAL A 161 -13.15 -3.31 6.78
N TYR A 162 -14.05 -2.66 6.03
CA TYR A 162 -14.09 -1.21 5.89
C TYR A 162 -15.48 -0.67 6.22
N GLY A 163 -15.55 0.29 7.14
CA GLY A 163 -16.76 1.04 7.42
C GLY A 163 -16.93 2.26 6.52
N ASP A 164 -18.18 2.76 6.43
CA ASP A 164 -18.51 3.96 5.65
C ASP A 164 -18.58 5.24 6.50
N GLY A 165 -18.13 5.21 7.75
CA GLY A 165 -18.05 6.40 8.61
C GLY A 165 -17.15 7.48 8.00
N ALA A 166 -16.17 7.05 7.19
CA ALA A 166 -15.40 7.88 6.27
C ALA A 166 -15.04 7.05 5.02
N GLY A 167 -14.34 7.65 4.07
CA GLY A 167 -13.86 6.98 2.85
C GLY A 167 -12.63 6.09 3.08
N PHE A 168 -12.62 5.24 4.12
CA PHE A 168 -11.48 4.38 4.45
C PHE A 168 -10.97 3.51 3.29
N PRO A 169 -11.82 2.80 2.52
CA PRO A 169 -11.32 1.97 1.42
C PRO A 169 -10.85 2.80 0.22
N LEU A 170 -11.02 4.13 0.24
CA LEU A 170 -10.59 5.03 -0.83
C LEU A 170 -9.13 5.49 -0.65
N ALA A 171 -8.54 5.26 0.53
CA ALA A 171 -7.13 5.47 0.79
C ALA A 171 -6.40 4.12 0.63
N ASP A 172 -5.48 4.06 -0.30
CA ASP A 172 -4.75 2.85 -0.67
C ASP A 172 -3.71 2.44 0.37
N ASP A 173 -3.08 3.40 1.02
CA ASP A 173 -2.23 3.18 2.18
C ASP A 173 -2.98 2.52 3.36
N VAL A 174 -4.27 2.87 3.58
CA VAL A 174 -5.16 2.20 4.55
C VAL A 174 -5.43 0.75 4.12
N VAL A 175 -5.73 0.51 2.85
CA VAL A 175 -5.95 -0.87 2.35
C VAL A 175 -4.66 -1.70 2.47
N GLY A 176 -3.51 -1.11 2.14
CA GLY A 176 -2.20 -1.74 2.30
C GLY A 176 -1.82 -1.99 3.77
N HIS A 177 -2.20 -1.07 4.66
CA HIS A 177 -2.06 -1.20 6.11
C HIS A 177 -2.87 -2.41 6.63
N GLU A 178 -4.15 -2.51 6.28
CA GLU A 178 -4.98 -3.64 6.72
C GLU A 178 -4.48 -4.99 6.18
N LEU A 179 -4.05 -5.05 4.92
CA LEU A 179 -3.47 -6.27 4.37
C LEU A 179 -2.18 -6.66 5.10
N THR A 180 -1.38 -5.67 5.51
CA THR A 180 -0.11 -5.88 6.19
C THR A 180 -0.28 -6.39 7.62
N HIS A 181 -1.38 -6.09 8.31
CA HIS A 181 -1.70 -6.80 9.55
C HIS A 181 -1.80 -8.30 9.33
N GLY A 182 -2.46 -8.74 8.26
CA GLY A 182 -2.47 -10.15 7.86
C GLY A 182 -1.07 -10.69 7.60
N VAL A 183 -0.22 -9.96 6.87
CA VAL A 183 1.18 -10.38 6.65
C VAL A 183 1.93 -10.54 7.98
N THR A 184 1.69 -9.63 8.93
CA THR A 184 2.27 -9.68 10.28
C THR A 184 1.81 -10.92 11.05
N ASP A 185 0.52 -11.27 10.99
CA ASP A 185 -0.05 -12.47 11.62
C ASP A 185 0.60 -13.76 11.11
N TYR A 186 0.85 -13.85 9.80
CA TYR A 186 1.47 -15.01 9.16
C TYR A 186 3.01 -14.96 9.10
N THR A 187 3.64 -14.02 9.82
CA THR A 187 5.10 -13.93 9.92
C THR A 187 5.56 -13.80 11.37
N SER A 188 5.75 -12.57 11.84
CA SER A 188 6.26 -12.29 13.18
C SER A 188 5.23 -12.54 14.29
N ASN A 189 3.94 -12.55 13.95
CA ASN A 189 2.82 -12.73 14.88
C ASN A 189 2.96 -11.83 16.12
N LEU A 190 3.23 -10.54 15.87
CA LEU A 190 3.45 -9.55 16.92
C LEU A 190 2.17 -9.37 17.72
N PHE A 191 2.25 -9.67 19.01
CA PHE A 191 1.13 -9.49 19.92
C PHE A 191 0.68 -8.03 19.93
N TYR A 192 -0.61 -7.79 19.66
CA TYR A 192 -1.18 -6.47 19.42
C TYR A 192 -1.40 -5.68 20.73
N TYR A 193 -0.30 -5.39 21.42
CA TYR A 193 -0.28 -4.76 22.72
C TYR A 193 1.07 -4.08 23.01
N TYR A 194 1.04 -2.90 23.64
CA TYR A 194 2.22 -2.10 23.98
C TYR A 194 3.23 -2.01 22.81
N GLN A 195 4.52 -2.23 23.05
CA GLN A 195 5.57 -2.06 22.05
C GLN A 195 5.47 -3.07 20.90
N SER A 196 5.04 -4.31 21.14
CA SER A 196 4.86 -5.27 20.03
C SER A 196 3.71 -4.85 19.13
N GLY A 197 2.62 -4.33 19.71
CA GLY A 197 1.52 -3.76 18.93
C GLY A 197 1.92 -2.48 18.20
N ALA A 198 2.71 -1.60 18.83
CA ALA A 198 3.22 -0.40 18.17
C ALA A 198 4.14 -0.71 16.99
N ILE A 199 4.91 -1.80 17.06
CA ILE A 199 5.71 -2.29 15.91
C ILE A 199 4.78 -2.89 14.85
N ASN A 200 3.73 -3.61 15.25
CA ASN A 200 2.71 -4.15 14.32
C ASN A 200 2.05 -3.01 13.53
N GLU A 201 1.53 -2.00 14.22
CA GLU A 201 0.99 -0.77 13.64
C GLU A 201 1.98 -0.06 12.71
N SER A 202 3.21 0.12 13.17
CA SER A 202 4.22 0.79 12.36
C SER A 202 4.60 0.00 11.11
N PHE A 203 4.62 -1.34 11.17
CA PHE A 203 4.83 -2.14 9.97
C PHE A 203 3.67 -1.99 9.00
N SER A 204 2.43 -1.98 9.48
CA SER A 204 1.27 -1.72 8.65
C SER A 204 1.30 -0.33 8.01
N ASP A 205 1.67 0.72 8.75
CA ASP A 205 1.89 2.06 8.18
C ASP A 205 2.98 2.08 7.12
N VAL A 206 4.17 1.56 7.45
CA VAL A 206 5.33 1.55 6.55
C VAL A 206 5.03 0.83 5.25
N TRP A 207 4.37 -0.32 5.31
CA TRP A 207 4.06 -1.10 4.13
C TRP A 207 2.86 -0.56 3.36
N GLY A 208 1.86 -0.03 4.06
CA GLY A 208 0.74 0.70 3.44
C GLY A 208 1.25 1.87 2.62
N GLU A 209 2.06 2.74 3.22
CA GLU A 209 2.70 3.87 2.55
C GLU A 209 3.56 3.42 1.36
N PHE A 210 4.36 2.35 1.50
CA PHE A 210 5.14 1.88 0.36
C PHE A 210 4.28 1.33 -0.79
N VAL A 211 3.09 0.80 -0.51
CA VAL A 211 2.13 0.42 -1.55
C VAL A 211 1.61 1.67 -2.25
N ASP A 212 1.12 2.65 -1.51
CA ASP A 212 0.62 3.94 -2.02
C ASP A 212 1.65 4.60 -2.94
N LEU A 213 2.86 4.87 -2.43
CA LEU A 213 3.96 5.49 -3.17
C LEU A 213 4.42 4.78 -4.45
N THR A 214 4.04 3.50 -4.64
CA THR A 214 4.49 2.70 -5.77
C THR A 214 3.37 2.21 -6.69
N ASN A 215 2.11 2.36 -6.31
CA ASN A 215 0.98 1.85 -7.10
C ASN A 215 0.49 2.86 -8.17
N GLY A 216 0.90 4.13 -8.07
CA GLY A 216 0.54 5.24 -8.95
C GLY A 216 -0.93 5.66 -8.88
N ALA A 217 -1.58 5.43 -7.74
CA ALA A 217 -2.89 5.91 -7.37
C ALA A 217 -2.74 7.00 -6.30
N GLY A 218 -3.85 7.44 -5.72
CA GLY A 218 -3.84 8.39 -4.62
C GLY A 218 -3.14 9.73 -4.88
N ASN A 219 -2.71 10.37 -3.80
CA ASN A 219 -2.01 11.65 -3.81
C ASN A 219 -0.59 11.54 -3.23
N ASP A 220 0.37 11.19 -4.09
CA ASP A 220 1.79 11.08 -3.72
C ASP A 220 2.57 12.41 -3.67
N ASP A 221 1.90 13.57 -3.60
CA ASP A 221 2.59 14.86 -3.66
C ASP A 221 3.63 14.97 -2.52
N PRO A 222 4.80 15.60 -2.73
CA PRO A 222 5.87 15.63 -1.72
C PRO A 222 5.49 16.18 -0.33
N GLY A 223 4.38 16.92 -0.24
CA GLY A 223 3.86 17.47 1.02
C GLY A 223 2.96 16.52 1.80
N VAL A 224 2.51 15.42 1.20
CA VAL A 224 1.60 14.43 1.80
C VAL A 224 2.10 12.99 1.74
N ARG A 225 3.18 12.73 0.98
CA ARG A 225 3.95 11.49 0.80
C ARG A 225 4.47 10.75 2.07
N TRP A 226 3.99 11.10 3.26
CA TRP A 226 4.30 10.41 4.52
C TRP A 226 3.13 10.55 5.50
N LEU A 227 1.94 10.88 5.00
CA LEU A 227 0.74 11.10 5.78
C LEU A 227 -0.17 9.91 5.60
N MET A 228 -0.40 9.14 6.67
CA MET A 228 -1.29 7.99 6.58
C MET A 228 -2.75 8.46 6.47
N GLY A 229 -3.48 7.98 5.48
CA GLY A 229 -4.91 8.18 5.27
C GLY A 229 -5.29 9.56 4.73
N GLU A 230 -4.35 10.28 4.14
CA GLU A 230 -4.56 11.57 3.48
C GLU A 230 -5.69 11.56 2.43
N ASP A 231 -5.90 10.43 1.77
CA ASP A 231 -6.98 10.24 0.77
C ASP A 231 -8.33 9.80 1.37
N ILE A 232 -8.41 9.61 2.70
CA ILE A 232 -9.69 9.37 3.38
C ILE A 232 -10.58 10.61 3.23
N THR A 233 -11.54 10.57 2.30
CA THR A 233 -12.36 11.74 1.92
C THR A 233 -13.07 12.44 3.09
N GLY A 234 -13.43 11.70 4.14
CA GLY A 234 -14.18 12.21 5.29
C GLY A 234 -13.34 12.70 6.47
N LEU A 235 -12.04 12.40 6.50
CA LEU A 235 -11.15 12.67 7.65
C LEU A 235 -9.84 13.35 7.25
N GLY A 236 -9.28 12.98 6.10
CA GLY A 236 -7.90 13.24 5.74
C GLY A 236 -6.94 12.44 6.61
N ALA A 237 -5.66 12.83 6.54
CA ALA A 237 -4.59 12.14 7.22
C ALA A 237 -4.84 11.95 8.72
N ILE A 238 -4.49 10.79 9.23
CA ILE A 238 -4.64 10.40 10.64
C ILE A 238 -3.31 10.30 11.37
N ARG A 239 -2.18 10.13 10.65
CA ARG A 239 -0.82 10.12 11.19
C ARG A 239 0.15 10.80 10.20
N ASP A 240 1.30 11.24 10.71
CA ASP A 240 2.41 11.75 9.88
C ASP A 240 3.68 10.99 10.24
N MET A 241 4.14 10.12 9.35
CA MET A 241 5.35 9.33 9.56
C MET A 241 6.61 10.20 9.58
N SER A 242 6.60 11.33 8.87
CA SER A 242 7.72 12.28 8.81
C SER A 242 7.78 13.19 10.04
N ASN A 243 6.64 13.51 10.65
CA ASN A 243 6.53 14.33 11.85
C ASN A 243 5.37 13.86 12.74
N PRO A 244 5.50 12.70 13.42
CA PRO A 244 4.42 12.14 14.25
C PRO A 244 3.83 13.13 15.28
N PRO A 245 4.63 14.03 15.89
CA PRO A 245 4.11 15.06 16.81
C PRO A 245 3.05 15.99 16.21
N ALA A 246 2.94 16.13 14.88
CA ALA A 246 1.87 16.89 14.23
C ALA A 246 0.47 16.32 14.52
N PHE A 247 0.38 15.01 14.72
CA PHE A 247 -0.84 14.28 15.04
C PHE A 247 -0.91 13.83 16.51
N GLY A 248 0.03 14.28 17.33
CA GLY A 248 0.09 13.93 18.76
C GLY A 248 0.80 12.62 19.06
N ASP A 249 1.52 12.05 18.09
CA ASP A 249 2.29 10.81 18.25
C ASP A 249 3.77 11.09 18.59
N PRO A 250 4.45 10.20 19.32
CA PRO A 250 5.88 10.30 19.61
C PRO A 250 6.75 10.05 18.37
N ASP A 251 7.71 10.94 18.11
CA ASP A 251 8.81 10.74 17.16
C ASP A 251 10.00 9.95 17.75
N LYS A 252 10.01 9.77 19.08
CA LYS A 252 11.03 9.04 19.86
C LYS A 252 10.48 8.60 21.21
N MET A 253 11.13 7.63 21.82
CA MET A 253 10.81 7.11 23.16
C MET A 253 10.84 8.16 24.29
N THR A 254 11.53 9.28 24.09
CA THR A 254 11.62 10.40 25.05
C THR A 254 10.72 11.58 24.67
N SER A 255 9.88 11.42 23.65
CA SER A 255 8.88 12.41 23.26
C SER A 255 7.89 12.64 24.40
N PRO A 256 7.40 13.87 24.62
CA PRO A 256 6.30 14.12 25.56
C PRO A 256 5.00 13.41 25.16
N TYR A 257 4.89 12.98 23.90
CA TYR A 257 3.75 12.20 23.39
C TYR A 257 3.91 10.70 23.61
N TYR A 258 5.06 10.22 24.09
CA TYR A 258 5.30 8.78 24.22
C TYR A 258 4.38 8.16 25.28
N HIS A 259 3.61 7.17 24.87
CA HIS A 259 2.64 6.51 25.72
C HIS A 259 3.31 5.42 26.57
N LEU A 260 3.40 5.64 27.88
CA LEU A 260 4.11 4.73 28.80
C LEU A 260 3.32 3.46 29.15
N GLY A 261 2.03 3.42 28.83
CA GLY A 261 1.22 2.23 29.04
C GLY A 261 0.86 1.96 30.51
N ASP A 262 0.67 3.02 31.29
CA ASP A 262 0.36 2.91 32.72
C ASP A 262 -1.13 2.60 32.99
N LEU A 263 -1.49 2.52 34.28
CA LEU A 263 -2.85 2.14 34.69
C LEU A 263 -3.93 3.16 34.26
N GLU A 264 -3.56 4.40 33.93
CA GLU A 264 -4.52 5.39 33.41
C GLU A 264 -5.05 4.97 32.04
N ASP A 265 -4.25 4.22 31.31
CA ASP A 265 -4.58 3.71 29.98
C ASP A 265 -5.71 2.68 30.01
N LEU A 266 -5.87 1.91 31.09
CA LEU A 266 -7.02 0.98 31.23
C LEU A 266 -8.39 1.71 31.25
N PHE A 267 -8.37 3.03 31.38
CA PHE A 267 -9.57 3.87 31.42
C PHE A 267 -9.66 4.85 30.22
N THR A 268 -8.73 4.80 29.25
CA THR A 268 -8.85 5.55 28.00
C THR A 268 -9.90 4.90 27.11
N VAL A 269 -10.74 5.72 26.46
CA VAL A 269 -11.79 5.26 25.55
C VAL A 269 -11.70 6.05 24.25
N PRO A 270 -11.49 5.38 23.10
CA PRO A 270 -11.21 3.96 22.95
C PRO A 270 -9.83 3.59 23.53
N TYR A 271 -9.72 2.36 24.03
CA TYR A 271 -8.47 1.85 24.59
C TYR A 271 -7.52 1.47 23.45
N ASP A 272 -6.35 2.12 23.39
CA ASP A 272 -5.35 1.92 22.33
C ASP A 272 -4.38 0.76 22.64
N ASN A 273 -4.83 -0.28 23.33
CA ASN A 273 -4.03 -1.49 23.59
C ASN A 273 -2.63 -1.22 24.18
N GLY A 274 -2.47 -0.19 25.02
CA GLY A 274 -1.15 0.22 25.52
C GLY A 274 -0.43 1.28 24.66
N GLY A 275 -1.16 2.02 23.84
CA GLY A 275 -0.64 3.05 22.93
C GLY A 275 -0.07 2.48 21.64
N VAL A 276 -0.72 1.49 21.00
CA VAL A 276 -0.18 0.85 19.80
C VAL A 276 -0.17 1.80 18.61
N HIS A 277 -1.29 2.50 18.35
CA HIS A 277 -1.36 3.49 17.27
C HIS A 277 -0.53 4.72 17.61
N THR A 278 -0.51 5.14 18.88
CA THR A 278 0.31 6.29 19.30
C THR A 278 1.80 5.99 19.16
N ASN A 279 2.30 4.92 19.80
CA ASN A 279 3.74 4.67 19.85
C ASN A 279 4.35 4.17 18.53
N SER A 280 3.53 3.81 17.53
CA SER A 280 4.00 3.46 16.18
C SER A 280 4.81 4.60 15.55
N GLY A 281 4.48 5.85 15.88
CA GLY A 281 5.18 7.06 15.45
C GLY A 281 6.70 7.00 15.63
N VAL A 282 7.19 6.30 16.66
CA VAL A 282 8.63 6.17 16.91
C VAL A 282 9.32 5.42 15.78
N ASN A 283 8.73 4.30 15.33
CA ASN A 283 9.31 3.51 14.25
C ASN A 283 8.95 4.08 12.87
N ASN A 284 7.77 4.68 12.70
CA ASN A 284 7.42 5.44 11.49
C ASN A 284 8.45 6.53 11.21
N LYS A 285 8.80 7.33 12.24
CA LYS A 285 9.84 8.35 12.12
C LYS A 285 11.20 7.76 11.79
N ALA A 286 11.54 6.61 12.36
CA ALA A 286 12.79 5.93 12.07
C ALA A 286 12.87 5.50 10.59
N VAL A 287 11.79 4.92 10.05
CA VAL A 287 11.73 4.51 8.64
C VAL A 287 11.78 5.71 7.71
N TYR A 288 11.02 6.77 7.98
CA TYR A 288 11.13 8.04 7.25
C TYR A 288 12.60 8.51 7.17
N LEU A 289 13.31 8.54 8.30
CA LEU A 289 14.71 8.98 8.36
C LEU A 289 15.64 8.00 7.63
N MET A 290 15.32 6.71 7.56
CA MET A 290 16.08 5.74 6.77
C MET A 290 15.89 5.95 5.27
N VAL A 291 14.69 6.32 4.81
CA VAL A 291 14.38 6.55 3.39
C VAL A 291 14.90 7.91 2.93
N ASP A 292 14.49 8.98 3.60
CA ASP A 292 14.71 10.36 3.12
C ASP A 292 15.92 11.02 3.79
N GLY A 293 16.46 10.42 4.86
CA GLY A 293 17.49 11.05 5.67
C GLY A 293 16.94 12.22 6.48
N GLY A 294 17.84 13.02 7.04
CA GLY A 294 17.48 14.28 7.71
C GLY A 294 18.34 14.59 8.92
N SER A 295 17.83 15.46 9.78
CA SER A 295 18.43 15.74 11.09
C SER A 295 17.42 15.40 12.17
N PHE A 296 17.83 14.57 13.11
CA PHE A 296 16.96 14.14 14.21
C PHE A 296 17.77 13.95 15.49
N ASN A 297 17.25 14.46 16.60
CA ASN A 297 17.85 14.33 17.92
C ASN A 297 19.34 14.75 18.00
N GLY A 298 19.74 15.77 17.23
CA GLY A 298 21.13 16.26 17.16
C GLY A 298 22.07 15.45 16.25
N TYR A 299 21.55 14.44 15.56
CA TYR A 299 22.30 13.63 14.59
C TYR A 299 21.85 13.94 13.17
N SER A 300 22.81 13.91 12.23
CA SER A 300 22.50 13.88 10.80
C SER A 300 22.44 12.44 10.34
N ILE A 301 21.34 12.08 9.68
CA ILE A 301 21.05 10.74 9.18
C ILE A 301 21.09 10.80 7.66
N SER A 302 21.93 9.95 7.06
CA SER A 302 21.97 9.78 5.61
C SER A 302 20.95 8.73 5.20
N ALA A 303 20.18 9.02 4.14
CA ALA A 303 19.29 8.05 3.51
C ALA A 303 20.04 6.77 3.10
N LEU A 304 19.42 5.61 3.32
CA LEU A 304 20.03 4.30 3.04
C LEU A 304 20.13 3.99 1.55
N ASP A 305 19.15 4.43 0.75
CA ASP A 305 19.20 4.25 -0.70
C ASP A 305 18.46 5.40 -1.39
N SER A 306 19.16 6.17 -2.23
CA SER A 306 18.53 7.21 -3.05
C SER A 306 17.80 6.64 -4.28
N VAL A 307 17.83 5.32 -4.46
CA VAL A 307 17.46 4.64 -5.71
C VAL A 307 16.19 3.79 -5.62
N SER A 308 15.69 3.38 -4.45
CA SER A 308 14.41 2.66 -4.35
C SER A 308 13.78 2.75 -2.94
N GLU A 309 12.53 3.24 -2.87
CA GLU A 309 11.72 3.32 -1.62
C GLU A 309 11.58 1.95 -0.92
N THR A 310 11.75 0.84 -1.65
CA THR A 310 11.58 -0.55 -1.17
C THR A 310 12.88 -1.26 -0.77
N SER A 311 14.04 -0.58 -0.87
CA SER A 311 15.36 -1.18 -0.61
C SER A 311 15.67 -1.46 0.86
N ILE A 312 14.90 -0.89 1.80
CA ILE A 312 15.18 -0.96 3.25
C ILE A 312 15.26 -2.42 3.78
N ILE A 313 14.68 -3.38 3.07
CA ILE A 313 14.49 -4.76 3.57
C ILE A 313 15.34 -5.80 2.82
N LYS A 314 16.41 -5.38 2.14
CA LYS A 314 17.46 -6.32 1.67
C LYS A 314 18.61 -6.49 2.66
N VAL A 315 18.55 -5.83 3.83
CA VAL A 315 19.64 -5.79 4.83
C VAL A 315 19.19 -6.27 6.23
N ALA A 316 17.99 -6.83 6.36
CA ALA A 316 17.53 -7.50 7.59
C ALA A 316 17.53 -9.03 7.41
#